data_AF-A0AAD2SVD6-F1
#
_entry.id   AF-A0AAD2SVD6-F1
#
_cell.length_a   1.000
_cell.length_b   1.000
_cell.length_c   1.000
_cell.angle_alpha   90.00
_cell.angle_beta   90.00
_cell.angle_gamma   90.00
#
_symmetry.space_group_name_H-M   'P 1'
#
loop_
_entity.id
_entity.type
_entity.pdbx_description
1 polymer ?
#
loop_
_entity_poly.entity_id
_entity_poly.type
_entity_poly.pdbx_seq_one_letter_code
_entity_poly.pdbx_strand_id
1 'polypeptide(L)'
;MIRPYFNQLDFDELVIIDSFPILLFQPVRNHRIKVLNKVVNIGYCASKKMWSYGLRVHLAVTESGYILDYLVTLASVHDIQVAEELLETVSLILAF
;
A
#
# COMPACT_ATOMS: atom_id res chain seq x y z
N MET A 1 -13.11 10.47 -2.43
CA MET A 1 -13.53 11.79 -1.90
C MET A 1 -12.39 12.79 -1.74
N ILE A 2 -11.12 12.47 -2.08
CA ILE A 2 -9.95 13.36 -1.84
C ILE A 2 -9.44 14.03 -3.14
N ARG A 3 -9.75 13.48 -4.31
CA ARG A 3 -9.22 13.91 -5.63
C ARG A 3 -9.33 15.40 -5.99
N PRO A 4 -10.43 16.15 -5.73
CA PRO A 4 -10.55 17.52 -6.23
C PRO A 4 -9.67 18.56 -5.50
N TYR A 5 -9.06 18.22 -4.37
CA TYR A 5 -8.20 19.13 -3.61
C TYR A 5 -6.73 19.10 -4.05
N PHE A 6 -6.33 18.12 -4.87
CA PHE A 6 -4.95 17.95 -5.28
C PHE A 6 -4.49 19.09 -6.20
N ASN A 7 -5.31 19.51 -7.17
CA ASN A 7 -4.95 20.56 -8.14
C ASN A 7 -4.76 21.97 -7.53
N GLN A 8 -4.98 22.14 -6.21
CA GLN A 8 -4.73 23.40 -5.48
C GLN A 8 -3.46 23.35 -4.62
N LEU A 9 -2.82 22.19 -4.51
CA LEU A 9 -1.62 21.99 -3.74
C LEU A 9 -0.42 21.95 -4.69
N ASP A 10 0.58 22.78 -4.41
CA ASP A 10 1.87 22.71 -5.08
C ASP A 10 2.59 21.48 -4.53
N PHE A 11 2.50 20.36 -5.25
CA PHE A 11 3.11 19.13 -4.78
C PHE A 11 4.60 19.13 -5.04
N ASP A 12 5.33 18.58 -4.08
CA ASP A 12 6.77 18.35 -4.18
C ASP A 12 7.08 17.57 -5.47
N GLU A 13 8.18 17.92 -6.16
CA GLU A 13 8.66 17.25 -7.38
C GLU A 13 9.00 15.76 -7.12
N LEU A 14 9.11 15.37 -5.85
CA LEU A 14 9.41 14.03 -5.38
C LEU A 14 8.18 13.34 -4.76
N VAL A 15 7.92 12.12 -5.25
CA VAL A 15 6.94 11.19 -4.68
C VAL A 15 7.67 9.99 -4.07
N ILE A 16 7.35 9.69 -2.82
CA ILE A 16 7.88 8.55 -2.08
C ILE A 16 6.84 7.43 -2.13
N ILE A 17 7.26 6.26 -2.61
CA ILE A 17 6.44 5.05 -2.58
C ILE A 17 6.99 4.12 -1.51
N ASP A 18 6.14 3.74 -0.56
CA ASP A 18 6.48 2.75 0.47
C ASP A 18 5.30 1.82 0.74
N SER A 19 5.60 0.65 1.29
CA SER A 19 4.59 -0.34 1.65
C SER A 19 4.77 -0.86 3.06
N PHE A 20 3.64 -1.18 3.70
CA PHE A 20 3.66 -1.83 5.01
C PHE A 20 2.52 -2.85 5.16
N PRO A 21 2.75 -3.92 5.94
CA PRO A 21 1.73 -4.93 6.17
C PRO A 21 0.66 -4.43 7.15
N ILE A 22 -0.61 -4.63 6.81
CA ILE A 22 -1.71 -4.61 7.76
C ILE A 22 -1.81 -6.00 8.39
N LEU A 23 -1.37 -6.09 9.63
CA LEU A 23 -1.52 -7.29 10.45
C LEU A 23 -2.95 -7.36 10.98
N LEU A 24 -3.79 -8.14 10.29
CA LEU A 24 -5.13 -8.45 10.79
C LEU A 24 -5.05 -9.47 11.92
N PHE A 25 -4.06 -10.37 11.86
CA PHE A 25 -3.86 -11.41 12.86
C PHE A 25 -2.37 -11.73 13.05
N GLN A 26 -2.03 -12.18 14.25
CA GLN A 26 -0.74 -12.82 14.47
C GLN A 26 -0.71 -14.19 13.75
N PRO A 27 0.43 -14.60 13.16
CA PRO A 27 0.55 -15.88 12.45
C PRO A 27 0.03 -17.09 13.26
N VAL A 28 0.20 -17.06 14.59
CA VAL A 28 -0.24 -18.14 15.50
C VAL A 28 -1.77 -18.37 15.48
N ARG A 29 -2.56 -17.36 15.11
CA ARG A 29 -4.04 -17.42 15.06
C ARG A 29 -4.59 -17.68 13.68
N ASN A 30 -3.73 -17.85 12.66
CA ASN A 30 -4.14 -18.06 11.27
C ASN A 30 -5.14 -19.23 11.12
N HIS A 31 -4.84 -20.37 11.76
CA HIS A 31 -5.68 -21.58 11.71
C HIS A 31 -7.11 -21.40 12.25
N ARG A 32 -7.41 -20.32 12.99
CA ARG A 32 -8.73 -20.07 13.61
C ARG A 32 -9.62 -19.20 12.75
N ILE A 33 -9.11 -18.62 11.66
CA ILE A 33 -9.86 -17.70 10.83
C ILE A 33 -10.63 -18.51 9.79
N LYS A 34 -11.93 -18.26 9.72
CA LYS A 34 -12.84 -18.93 8.76
C LYS A 34 -13.47 -17.94 7.78
N VAL A 35 -13.60 -16.67 8.18
CA VAL A 35 -14.36 -15.65 7.45
C VAL A 35 -13.51 -14.92 6.41
N LEU A 36 -12.25 -14.64 6.72
CA LEU A 36 -11.39 -13.79 5.89
C LEU A 36 -10.43 -14.55 4.96
N ASN A 37 -10.45 -15.88 4.96
CA ASN A 37 -9.49 -16.71 4.19
C ASN A 37 -9.51 -16.46 2.67
N LYS A 38 -10.59 -15.86 2.15
CA LYS A 38 -10.72 -15.48 0.74
C LYS A 38 -10.14 -14.10 0.41
N VAL A 39 -9.84 -13.28 1.42
CA VAL A 39 -9.52 -11.85 1.29
C VAL A 39 -8.12 -11.55 1.86
N VAL A 40 -7.50 -12.48 2.57
CA VAL A 40 -6.19 -12.28 3.20
C VAL A 40 -5.27 -13.45 2.92
N ASN A 41 -3.96 -13.21 2.88
CA ASN A 41 -2.99 -14.28 2.72
C ASN A 41 -1.72 -14.05 3.55
N ILE A 42 -0.74 -14.94 3.38
CA ILE A 42 0.55 -14.88 4.06
C ILE A 42 1.54 -14.13 3.16
N GLY A 43 2.14 -13.08 3.71
CA GLY A 43 3.28 -12.38 3.13
C GLY A 43 4.52 -12.50 4.00
N TYR A 44 5.70 -12.61 3.39
CA TYR A 44 6.98 -12.59 4.10
C TYR A 44 7.75 -11.32 3.79
N CYS A 45 8.17 -10.61 4.83
CA CYS A 45 9.07 -9.47 4.73
C CYS A 45 10.50 -9.91 5.09
N ALA A 46 11.36 -10.05 4.08
CA ALA A 46 12.71 -10.56 4.25
C ALA A 46 13.60 -9.64 5.09
N SER A 47 13.50 -8.32 4.89
CA SER A 47 14.26 -7.32 5.66
C SER A 47 13.93 -7.34 7.15
N LYS A 48 12.65 -7.57 7.50
CA LYS A 48 12.17 -7.66 8.89
C LYS A 48 12.15 -9.09 9.43
N LYS A 49 12.53 -10.09 8.63
CA LYS A 49 12.43 -11.54 8.93
C LYS A 49 11.07 -11.92 9.53
N MET A 50 10.00 -11.35 9.00
CA MET A 50 8.67 -11.41 9.63
C MET A 50 7.61 -11.91 8.67
N TRP A 51 6.78 -12.84 9.16
CA TRP A 51 5.57 -13.29 8.50
C TRP A 51 4.40 -12.39 8.87
N SER A 52 3.64 -11.98 7.86
CA SER A 52 2.41 -11.21 7.99
C SER A 52 1.25 -12.06 7.48
N TYR A 53 0.14 -12.09 8.22
CA TYR A 53 -1.11 -12.69 7.76
C TYR A 53 -2.16 -11.59 7.67
N GLY A 54 -2.46 -11.15 6.44
CA GLY A 54 -3.29 -9.99 6.23
C GLY A 54 -3.18 -9.41 4.83
N LEU A 55 -3.14 -8.08 4.80
CA LEU A 55 -3.08 -7.26 3.60
C LEU A 55 -1.78 -6.45 3.63
N ARG A 56 -1.39 -5.90 2.49
CA ARG A 56 -0.32 -4.91 2.38
C ARG A 56 -0.90 -3.64 1.79
N VAL A 57 -0.57 -2.50 2.40
CA VAL A 57 -0.87 -1.19 1.85
C VAL A 57 0.38 -0.67 1.17
N HIS A 58 0.18 -0.10 -0.01
CA HIS A 58 1.17 0.64 -0.77
C HIS A 58 0.69 2.07 -0.82
N LEU A 59 1.54 3.02 -0.44
CA LEU A 59 1.22 4.45 -0.43
C LEU A 59 2.15 5.18 -1.39
N ALA A 60 1.58 6.12 -2.14
CA ALA A 60 2.34 7.19 -2.76
C ALA A 60 2.12 8.46 -1.93
N VAL A 61 3.20 9.03 -1.41
CA VAL A 61 3.15 10.23 -0.55
C VAL A 61 4.14 11.28 -1.03
N THR A 62 3.83 12.55 -0.78
CA THR A 62 4.79 13.64 -0.98
C THR A 62 5.79 13.73 0.17
N GLU A 63 6.87 14.48 0.00
CA GLU A 63 7.82 14.77 1.10
C GLU A 63 7.13 15.46 2.28
N SER A 64 6.16 16.33 1.99
CA SER A 64 5.32 16.99 2.99
C SER A 64 4.33 16.05 3.71
N GLY A 65 4.24 14.78 3.31
CA GLY A 65 3.42 13.76 3.96
C GLY A 65 1.97 13.67 3.46
N TYR A 66 1.64 14.29 2.33
CA TYR A 66 0.31 14.14 1.73
C TYR A 66 0.20 12.81 0.98
N ILE A 67 -0.87 12.06 1.22
CA ILE A 67 -1.14 10.80 0.52
C ILE A 67 -1.74 11.12 -0.84
N LEU A 68 -0.99 10.90 -1.91
CA LEU A 68 -1.44 11.11 -3.30
C LEU A 68 -2.35 9.96 -3.76
N ASP A 69 -1.94 8.73 -3.48
CA ASP A 69 -2.71 7.53 -3.80
C ASP A 69 -2.35 6.36 -2.90
N TYR A 70 -3.22 5.35 -2.86
CA TYR A 70 -2.97 4.12 -2.13
C TYR A 70 -3.56 2.90 -2.83
N LEU A 71 -2.88 1.77 -2.70
CA LEU A 71 -3.38 0.47 -3.10
C LEU A 71 -3.32 -0.52 -1.94
N VAL A 72 -4.38 -1.31 -1.79
CA VAL A 72 -4.42 -2.41 -0.81
C VAL A 72 -4.38 -3.73 -1.55
N THR A 73 -3.37 -4.53 -1.29
CA THR A 73 -3.19 -5.84 -1.92
C THR A 73 -3.07 -6.95 -0.88
N LEU A 74 -3.09 -8.19 -1.36
CA LEU A 74 -2.74 -9.33 -0.54
C LEU A 74 -1.30 -9.20 -0.01
N ALA A 75 -1.05 -9.66 1.21
CA ALA A 75 0.26 -9.54 1.86
C ALA A 75 1.43 -10.16 1.07
N SER A 76 1.16 -11.14 0.19
CA SER A 76 2.17 -11.77 -0.66
C SER A 76 2.60 -10.96 -1.89
N VAL A 77 1.88 -9.90 -2.23
CA VAL A 77 2.18 -9.10 -3.44
C VAL A 77 3.45 -8.28 -3.20
N HIS A 78 4.35 -8.31 -4.17
CA HIS A 78 5.61 -7.59 -4.11
C HIS A 78 5.44 -6.13 -4.52
N ASP A 79 6.18 -5.25 -3.85
CA ASP A 79 6.09 -3.79 -4.02
C ASP A 79 6.38 -3.37 -5.48
N ILE A 80 7.31 -4.06 -6.15
CA ILE A 80 7.65 -3.79 -7.56
C ILE A 80 6.47 -3.95 -8.52
N GLN A 81 5.53 -4.86 -8.21
CA GLN A 81 4.36 -5.11 -9.06
C GLN A 81 3.31 -4.00 -8.92
N VAL A 82 3.34 -3.28 -7.80
CA VAL A 82 2.35 -2.24 -7.47
C VAL A 82 2.91 -0.84 -7.74
N ALA A 83 4.23 -0.68 -7.69
CA ALA A 83 4.89 0.60 -7.93
C ALA A 83 4.54 1.19 -9.30
N GLU A 84 4.48 0.38 -10.35
CA GLU A 84 4.11 0.83 -11.71
C GLU A 84 2.67 1.37 -11.74
N GLU A 85 1.71 0.65 -11.15
CA GLU A 85 0.29 1.05 -11.10
C GLU A 85 0.07 2.35 -10.30
N LEU A 86 0.75 2.48 -9.16
CA LEU A 86 0.73 3.71 -8.37
C LEU A 86 1.36 4.88 -9.13
N LEU A 87 2.48 4.64 -9.83
CA LEU A 87 3.17 5.69 -10.57
C LEU A 87 2.33 6.20 -11.75
N GLU A 88 1.65 5.31 -12.49
CA GLU A 88 0.71 5.71 -13.54
C GLU A 88 -0.41 6.58 -12.98
N THR A 89 -0.99 6.18 -11.85
CA THR A 89 -2.10 6.93 -11.23
C THR A 89 -1.64 8.30 -10.72
N VAL A 90 -0.47 8.37 -10.09
CA VAL A 90 0.11 9.63 -9.60
C VAL A 90 0.53 10.55 -10.74
N SER A 91 1.11 10.00 -11.83
CA SER A 91 1.49 10.80 -13.00
C SER A 91 0.28 11.48 -13.64
N LEU A 92 -0.87 10.80 -13.66
CA LEU A 92 -2.13 11.41 -14.08
C LEU A 92 -2.60 12.51 -13.12
N ILE A 93 -2.34 12.40 -11.82
CA ILE A 93 -2.72 13.43 -10.84
C ILE A 93 -1.85 14.68 -10.98
N LEU A 94 -0.54 14.51 -11.20
CA LEU A 94 0.41 15.63 -11.31
C LEU A 94 0.41 16.30 -12.71
N ALA A 95 -0.23 15.68 -13.71
CA ALA A 95 -0.32 16.23 -15.07
C ALA A 95 -1.52 17.19 -15.30
N PHE A 96 -2.38 17.39 -14.30
CA PHE A 96 -3.55 18.31 -14.35
C PHE A 96 -3.57 19.23 -13.12
#